data_AF-H0E7M0-F1
#
_entry.id   AF-H0E7M0-F1
#
_cell.length_a   1.000
_cell.length_b   1.000
_cell.length_c   1.000
_cell.angle_alpha   90.00
_cell.angle_beta   90.00
_cell.angle_gamma   90.00
#
_symmetry.space_group_name_H-M   'P 1'
#
loop_
_entity.id
_entity.type
_entity.pdbx_description
1 polymer ?
#
loop_
_entity_poly.entity_id
_entity_poly.type
_entity_poly.pdbx_seq_one_letter_code
_entity_poly.pdbx_strand_id
1 'polypeptide(L)' 'MSTVQVKNVPEDVHRILRQRAAGEGRSLQEYLLLRLIEEARLPTLEEVLRDAGGRAGGRLSLSDAVAAVRDERDGP' A
#
# COMPACT_ATOMS: atom_id res chain seq x y z
N MET A 1 8.48 2.40 -17.18
CA MET A 1 7.17 3.06 -17.20
C MET A 1 6.17 2.05 -17.72
N SER A 2 5.21 1.64 -16.89
CA SER A 2 4.15 0.71 -17.29
C SER A 2 2.90 1.50 -17.64
N THR A 3 2.26 1.16 -18.75
CA THR A 3 1.00 1.79 -19.19
C THR A 3 -0.13 0.79 -19.01
N VAL A 4 -1.27 1.27 -18.50
CA VAL A 4 -2.48 0.47 -18.33
C VAL A 4 -3.59 1.08 -19.18
N GLN A 5 -4.26 0.26 -19.98
CA GLN A 5 -5.43 0.65 -20.75
C GLN A 5 -6.66 -0.09 -20.23
N VAL A 6 -7.67 0.66 -19.77
CA VAL A 6 -8.96 0.09 -19.35
C VAL A 6 -9.93 0.16 -20.52
N LYS A 7 -10.42 -0.99 -20.97
CA LYS A 7 -11.36 -1.10 -22.09
C LYS A 7 -12.80 -1.22 -21.58
N ASN A 8 -13.75 -0.84 -22.43
CA ASN A 8 -15.19 -0.99 -22.19
C ASN A 8 -15.68 -0.29 -20.91
N VAL A 9 -15.12 0.88 -20.59
CA VAL A 9 -15.63 1.72 -19.51
C VAL A 9 -17.02 2.24 -19.91
N PRO A 10 -18.07 1.99 -19.11
CA PRO A 10 -19.40 2.53 -19.39
C PRO A 10 -19.37 4.05 -19.50
N GLU A 11 -20.12 4.62 -20.45
CA GLU A 11 -20.08 6.07 -20.74
C GLU A 11 -20.49 6.93 -19.54
N ASP A 12 -21.46 6.45 -18.74
CA ASP A 12 -21.90 7.09 -17.51
C ASP A 12 -20.78 7.15 -16.46
N VAL A 13 -20.05 6.05 -16.28
CA VAL A 13 -18.89 5.97 -15.39
C VAL A 13 -17.79 6.90 -15.88
N HIS A 14 -17.48 6.87 -17.18
CA HIS A 14 -16.47 7.74 -17.79
C HIS A 14 -16.81 9.23 -17.54
N ARG A 15 -18.07 9.62 -17.77
CA ARG A 15 -18.56 10.99 -17.54
C ARG A 15 -18.41 11.42 -16.09
N ILE A 16 -18.79 10.58 -15.14
CA ILE A 16 -18.66 10.87 -13.69
C ILE A 16 -17.19 11.09 -13.32
N LEU A 17 -16.29 10.21 -13.78
CA LEU A 17 -14.87 10.32 -13.48
C LEU A 17 -14.26 11.58 -14.09
N ARG A 18 -14.63 11.92 -15.33
CA ARG A 18 -14.20 13.16 -15.99
C ARG A 18 -14.66 14.40 -15.22
N GLN A 19 -15.91 14.42 -14.73
CA GLN A 19 -16.44 15.52 -13.93
C GLN A 19 -15.69 15.68 -12.59
N ARG A 20 -15.39 14.57 -11.90
CA ARG A 20 -14.61 14.60 -10.66
C ARG A 20 -13.18 15.10 -10.89
N ALA A 21 -12.51 14.62 -11.93
CA ALA A 21 -11.18 15.08 -12.30
C ALA A 21 -11.15 16.60 -12.57
N ALA A 22 -12.12 17.10 -13.33
CA ALA A 22 -12.27 18.54 -13.59
C ALA A 22 -12.55 19.34 -12.31
N GLY A 23 -13.37 18.81 -11.40
CA GLY A 23 -13.64 19.42 -10.09
C GLY A 23 -12.39 19.56 -9.20
N GLU A 24 -11.37 18.71 -9.41
CA GLU A 24 -10.07 18.79 -8.73
C GLU A 24 -8.99 19.52 -9.55
N GLY A 25 -9.34 20.05 -10.73
CA GLY A 25 -8.38 20.72 -11.62
C GLY A 25 -7.33 19.79 -12.23
N ARG A 26 -7.63 18.49 -12.34
CA ARG A 26 -6.72 17.46 -12.85
C ARG A 26 -7.19 16.92 -14.19
N SER A 27 -6.25 16.44 -15.01
CA SER A 27 -6.63 15.59 -16.15
C SER A 27 -7.24 14.27 -15.66
N LEU A 28 -8.07 13.63 -16.48
CA LEU A 28 -8.67 12.33 -16.14
C LEU A 28 -7.58 11.27 -15.90
N GLN A 29 -6.49 11.30 -16.66
CA GLN A 29 -5.38 10.36 -16.50
C GLN A 29 -4.70 10.51 -15.14
N GLU A 30 -4.37 11.74 -14.72
CA GLU A 30 -3.76 12.00 -13.42
C GLU A 30 -4.69 11.61 -12.27
N TYR A 31 -5.97 11.93 -12.39
CA TYR A 31 -6.99 11.56 -11.42
C TYR A 31 -7.07 10.05 -11.21
N LEU A 32 -7.12 9.28 -12.31
CA LEU A 32 -7.18 7.82 -12.25
C LEU A 32 -5.87 7.21 -11.73
N LEU A 33 -4.72 7.76 -12.14
CA LEU A 33 -3.42 7.30 -11.65
C LEU A 33 -3.33 7.44 -10.12
N LEU A 34 -3.73 8.59 -9.58
CA LEU A 34 -3.73 8.80 -8.13
C LEU A 34 -4.65 7.83 -7.42
N ARG A 35 -5.84 7.60 -7.95
CA ARG A 35 -6.78 6.67 -7.35
C ARG A 35 -6.27 5.23 -7.35
N LEU A 36 -5.61 4.80 -8.43
CA LEU A 36 -4.97 3.49 -8.51
C LEU A 36 -3.77 3.35 -7.57
N ILE A 37 -2.98 4.42 -7.39
CA ILE A 37 -1.89 4.44 -6.42
C ILE A 37 -2.43 4.33 -4.99
N GLU A 38 -3.48 5.07 -4.67
CA GLU A 38 -4.14 5.01 -3.36
C GLU A 38 -4.68 3.61 -3.09
N GLU A 39 -5.38 3.02 -4.06
CA GLU A 39 -5.95 1.68 -3.96
C GLU A 39 -4.87 0.60 -3.80
N ALA A 40 -3.81 0.63 -4.62
CA ALA A 40 -2.71 -0.32 -4.52
C ALA A 40 -1.86 -0.19 -3.24
N ARG A 41 -1.88 0.97 -2.57
CA ARG A 41 -1.17 1.19 -1.29
C ARG A 41 -1.91 0.61 -0.09
N LEU A 42 -3.21 0.34 -0.22
CA LEU A 42 -4.01 -0.27 0.83
C LEU A 42 -3.91 -1.79 0.68
N PRO A 43 -3.19 -2.50 1.56
CA PRO A 43 -3.15 -3.96 1.50
C PRO A 43 -4.55 -4.50 1.79
N THR A 44 -4.98 -5.46 1.00
CA THR A 44 -6.23 -6.18 1.24
C THR A 44 -6.13 -7.01 2.53
N LEU A 45 -7.26 -7.33 3.16
CA LEU A 45 -7.27 -8.20 4.34
C LEU A 45 -6.59 -9.55 4.08
N GLU A 46 -6.79 -10.12 2.89
CA GLU A 46 -6.17 -11.38 2.50
C GLU A 46 -4.65 -11.26 2.39
N GLU A 47 -4.14 -10.17 1.81
CA GLU A 47 -2.71 -9.88 1.77
C GLU A 47 -2.13 -9.65 3.17
N VAL A 48 -2.84 -8.93 4.04
CA VAL A 48 -2.43 -8.75 5.44
C VAL A 48 -2.37 -10.08 6.17
N LEU A 49 -3.36 -10.97 6.00
CA LEU A 49 -3.38 -12.30 6.62
C LEU A 49 -2.28 -13.21 6.06
N ARG A 50 -2.02 -13.16 4.75
CA ARG A 50 -0.92 -13.88 4.10
C ARG A 50 0.44 -13.39 4.62
N ASP A 51 0.61 -12.08 4.72
CA ASP A 51 1.82 -11.45 5.24
C ASP A 51 1.98 -11.69 6.75
N ALA A 52 0.90 -11.73 7.52
CA ALA A 52 0.94 -12.08 8.94
C ALA A 52 1.36 -13.54 9.15
N GLY A 53 0.95 -14.46 8.27
CA GLY A 53 1.47 -15.83 8.24
C GLY A 53 2.98 -15.88 7.92
N GLY A 54 3.49 -14.95 7.11
CA GLY A 54 4.91 -14.78 6.81
C GLY A 54 5.72 -14.08 7.91
N ARG A 55 5.07 -13.16 8.66
CA ARG A 55 5.55 -12.61 9.94
C ARG A 55 5.21 -13.57 11.08
N ALA A 56 5.63 -14.82 10.97
CA ALA A 56 6.07 -15.50 12.19
C ALA A 56 7.19 -14.61 12.74
N GLY A 57 6.88 -13.82 13.78
CA GLY A 57 7.80 -12.86 14.38
C GLY A 57 9.20 -13.46 14.46
N GLY A 58 10.20 -12.66 14.12
CA GLY A 58 11.59 -13.12 14.03
C GLY A 58 11.91 -14.05 15.20
N ARG A 59 12.55 -15.19 14.89
CA ARG A 59 13.00 -16.14 15.91
C ARG A 59 14.09 -15.46 16.76
N LEU A 60 13.67 -14.74 17.79
CA LEU A 60 14.55 -14.17 18.79
C LEU A 60 14.30 -14.95 20.07
N SER A 61 15.33 -15.63 20.57
CA SER A 61 15.20 -16.31 21.85
C SER A 61 15.15 -15.27 22.96
N LEU A 62 14.50 -15.60 24.08
CA LEU A 62 14.47 -14.72 25.24
C LEU A 62 15.90 -14.40 25.74
N SER A 63 16.83 -15.34 25.61
CA SER A 63 18.25 -15.14 25.93
C SER A 63 18.91 -14.10 25.04
N ASP A 64 18.61 -14.09 23.73
CA ASP A 64 19.19 -13.10 22.80
C ASP A 64 18.66 -11.69 23.09
N ALA A 65 17.37 -11.58 23.46
CA ALA A 65 16.78 -10.32 23.87
C ALA A 65 17.43 -9.78 25.16
N VAL A 66 17.65 -10.65 26.16
CA VAL A 66 18.30 -10.26 27.42
C VAL A 66 19.75 -9.87 27.19
N ALA A 67 20.48 -10.56 26.31
CA ALA A 67 21.86 -10.23 25.97
C ALA A 67 21.96 -8.84 25.32
N ALA A 68 21.11 -8.53 24.35
CA ALA A 68 21.09 -7.22 23.69
C ALA A 68 20.83 -6.06 24.67
N VAL A 69 19.86 -6.22 25.59
CA VAL A 69 19.55 -5.20 26.61
C VAL A 69 20.69 -5.00 27.60
N ARG A 70 21.43 -6.06 27.94
CA ARG A 70 22.60 -5.95 28.81
C ARG A 70 23.77 -5.26 28.12
N ASP A 71 24.02 -5.58 26.85
CA ASP A 71 25.09 -4.97 26.06
C ASP A 71 24.89 -3.45 25.93
N GLU A 72 23.64 -3.00 25.76
CA GLU A 72 23.30 -1.57 25.73
C GLU A 72 23.42 -0.88 27.10
N ARG A 73 23.14 -1.61 28.20
CA ARG A 73 23.25 -1.07 29.56
C ARG A 73 24.68 -1.06 30.10
N ASP A 74 25.49 -2.03 29.69
CA ASP A 74 26.82 -2.28 30.22
C ASP A 74 27.93 -1.71 29.28
N GLY A 75 27.55 -1.04 28.19
CA GLY A 75 28.44 -0.23 27.35
C GLY A 75 28.95 1.05 28.05
N PRO A 76 30.08 1.63 27.60
CA PRO A 76 30.80 2.68 28.32
C PRO A 76 30.05 4.02 28.46
#